data_AF-A0A378C3V2-F1
#
_entry.id   AF-A0A378C3V2-F1
#
_cell.length_a   1.000
_cell.length_b   1.000
_cell.length_c   1.000
_cell.angle_alpha   90.00
_cell.angle_beta   90.00
_cell.angle_gamma   90.00
#
_symmetry.space_group_name_H-M   'P 1'
#
loop_
_entity.id
_entity.type
_entity.pdbx_description
1 polymer ?
#
loop_
_entity_poly.entity_id
_entity_poly.type
_entity_poly.pdbx_seq_one_letter_code
_entity_poly.pdbx_strand_id
1 'polypeptide(L)'
;MNKKMAVPRSQAVGPNSTRTNTRHEQETDVLLIGGGIMSATLGTWLQELEPDRSITMVEQMSSVAEESSNGWNNAGTGHAALMELNYTPQTANGINIDKAVDINEAFHISRQFWAHQVTRAS
;
A
#
# COMPACT_ATOMS: atom_id res chain seq x y z
N MET A 1 -9.21 39.83 48.52
CA MET A 1 -9.93 38.56 48.28
C MET A 1 -8.94 37.54 47.76
N ASN A 2 -8.58 36.54 48.57
CA ASN A 2 -7.57 35.54 48.25
C ASN A 2 -8.11 34.51 47.25
N LYS A 3 -7.55 34.44 46.05
CA LYS A 3 -7.74 33.32 45.13
C LYS A 3 -6.83 32.17 45.55
N LYS A 4 -7.43 31.08 46.06
CA LYS A 4 -6.78 29.76 46.06
C LYS A 4 -7.04 29.11 44.69
N MET A 5 -6.01 28.69 43.99
CA MET A 5 -6.08 27.51 43.10
C MET A 5 -4.74 26.79 43.13
N ALA A 6 -4.85 25.47 43.17
CA ALA A 6 -3.84 24.53 43.61
C ALA A 6 -2.74 24.32 42.57
N VAL A 7 -1.49 24.32 43.06
CA VAL A 7 -0.35 23.72 42.35
C VAL A 7 -0.54 22.20 42.42
N PRO A 8 -0.44 21.45 41.30
CA PRO A 8 -0.44 20.00 41.39
C PRO A 8 0.81 19.57 42.16
N ARG A 9 0.62 18.91 43.30
CA ARG A 9 1.70 18.24 44.02
C ARG A 9 2.36 17.25 43.06
N SER A 10 3.69 17.34 42.92
CA SER A 10 4.49 16.27 42.33
C SER A 10 4.13 14.97 43.04
N GLN A 11 3.61 14.00 42.30
CA GLN A 11 3.44 12.65 42.83
C GLN A 11 4.83 12.10 43.12
N ALA A 12 5.06 11.77 44.37
CA ALA A 12 6.25 11.05 44.80
C ALA A 12 6.36 9.74 44.02
N VAL A 13 7.52 9.52 43.42
CA VAL A 13 7.89 8.27 42.75
C VAL A 13 7.99 7.19 43.83
N GLY A 14 6.95 6.35 43.94
CA GLY A 14 7.00 5.13 44.73
C GLY A 14 7.90 4.08 44.06
N PRO A 15 8.56 3.19 44.83
CA PRO A 15 9.45 2.19 44.27
C PRO A 15 8.65 1.07 43.58
N ASN A 16 9.07 0.68 42.38
CA ASN A 16 8.61 -0.48 41.60
C ASN A 16 7.11 -0.56 41.27
N SER A 17 6.66 0.31 40.35
CA SER A 17 5.63 -0.11 39.40
C SER A 17 6.33 -0.92 38.31
N THR A 18 6.28 -2.25 38.42
CA THR A 18 6.64 -3.17 37.34
C THR A 18 5.71 -2.86 36.17
N ARG A 19 6.15 -2.05 35.21
CA ARG A 19 5.47 -1.94 33.91
C ARG A 19 5.57 -3.30 33.25
N THR A 20 4.55 -4.13 33.42
CA THR A 20 4.33 -5.28 32.56
C THR A 20 4.12 -4.73 31.16
N ASN A 21 5.19 -4.69 30.37
CA ASN A 21 5.13 -4.39 28.95
C ASN A 21 4.48 -5.60 28.28
N THR A 22 3.15 -5.70 28.36
CA THR A 22 2.39 -6.72 27.65
C THR A 22 2.50 -6.40 26.17
N ARG A 23 3.41 -7.10 25.47
CA ARG A 23 3.39 -7.15 24.01
C ARG A 23 2.01 -7.67 23.62
N HIS A 24 1.20 -6.84 22.99
CA HIS A 24 0.02 -7.30 22.29
C HIS A 24 0.50 -8.05 21.04
N GLU A 25 0.48 -9.38 21.11
CA GLU A 25 0.62 -10.20 19.91
C GLU A 25 -0.67 -10.06 19.11
N GLN A 26 -0.52 -9.54 17.89
CA GLN A 26 -1.63 -9.34 16.97
C GLN A 26 -1.51 -10.42 15.90
N GLU A 27 -2.37 -11.43 15.97
CA GLU A 27 -2.46 -12.45 14.92
C GLU A 27 -3.16 -11.87 13.70
N THR A 28 -2.63 -12.18 12.52
CA THR A 28 -3.18 -11.75 11.23
C THR A 28 -2.98 -12.89 10.22
N ASP A 29 -3.95 -13.12 9.35
CA ASP A 29 -3.87 -14.17 8.33
C ASP A 29 -2.84 -13.82 7.24
N VAL A 30 -2.75 -12.52 6.91
CA VAL A 30 -1.83 -12.00 5.90
C VAL A 30 -1.12 -10.75 6.43
N LEU A 31 0.22 -10.79 6.43
CA LEU A 31 1.07 -9.64 6.71
C LEU A 31 1.69 -9.12 5.40
N LEU A 32 1.36 -7.90 5.01
CA LEU A 32 1.93 -7.19 3.88
C LEU A 32 3.03 -6.24 4.35
N ILE A 33 4.25 -6.43 3.84
CA ILE A 33 5.41 -5.60 4.19
C ILE A 33 5.65 -4.59 3.06
N GLY A 34 5.58 -3.31 3.42
CA GLY A 34 5.58 -2.17 2.49
C GLY A 34 4.16 -1.70 2.18
N GLY A 35 3.92 -0.41 2.28
CA GLY A 35 2.69 0.32 1.95
C GLY A 35 2.73 0.92 0.54
N GLY A 36 3.42 0.27 -0.39
CA GLY A 36 3.47 0.64 -1.81
C GLY A 36 2.32 0.04 -2.62
N ILE A 37 2.30 0.35 -3.92
CA ILE A 37 1.22 -0.06 -4.83
C ILE A 37 1.06 -1.58 -4.94
N MET A 38 2.15 -2.33 -4.83
CA MET A 38 2.12 -3.80 -4.92
C MET A 38 1.33 -4.41 -3.76
N SER A 39 1.66 -4.05 -2.52
CA SER A 39 0.96 -4.53 -1.32
C SER A 39 -0.49 -4.06 -1.30
N ALA A 40 -0.75 -2.79 -1.62
CA ALA A 40 -2.11 -2.27 -1.70
C ALA A 40 -2.97 -3.04 -2.72
N THR A 41 -2.41 -3.34 -3.90
CA THR A 41 -3.11 -4.10 -4.95
C THR A 41 -3.40 -5.53 -4.50
N LEU A 42 -2.39 -6.23 -3.96
CA LEU A 42 -2.58 -7.60 -3.47
C LEU A 42 -3.59 -7.67 -2.32
N GLY A 43 -3.50 -6.75 -1.36
CA GLY A 43 -4.46 -6.64 -0.26
C GLY A 43 -5.88 -6.42 -0.75
N THR A 44 -6.05 -5.58 -1.78
CA THR A 44 -7.36 -5.33 -2.42
C THR A 44 -7.91 -6.60 -3.06
N TRP A 45 -7.10 -7.38 -3.77
CA TRP A 45 -7.53 -8.67 -4.33
C TRP A 45 -7.91 -9.69 -3.27
N LEU A 46 -7.11 -9.81 -2.20
CA LEU A 46 -7.40 -10.72 -1.11
C LEU A 46 -8.70 -10.36 -0.40
N GLN A 47 -8.99 -9.07 -0.26
CA GLN A 47 -10.24 -8.63 0.33
C GLN A 47 -11.46 -8.88 -0.56
N GLU A 48 -11.28 -9.01 -1.87
CA GLU A 48 -12.33 -9.43 -2.81
C GLU A 48 -12.57 -10.94 -2.75
N LEU A 49 -11.49 -11.72 -2.72
CA LEU A 49 -11.54 -13.18 -2.82
C LEU A 49 -11.82 -13.87 -1.48
N GLU A 50 -11.31 -13.31 -0.39
CA GLU A 50 -11.30 -13.89 0.96
C GLU A 50 -11.63 -12.81 2.01
N PRO A 51 -12.87 -12.25 2.00
CA PRO A 51 -13.24 -11.08 2.79
C PRO A 51 -13.16 -11.28 4.32
N ASP A 52 -13.20 -12.53 4.77
CA ASP A 52 -13.15 -12.88 6.20
C ASP A 52 -11.72 -12.91 6.76
N ARG A 53 -10.68 -12.85 5.91
CA ARG A 53 -9.28 -12.89 6.36
C ARG A 53 -8.81 -11.53 6.86
N SER A 54 -8.11 -11.57 7.99
CA SER A 54 -7.45 -10.42 8.58
C SER A 54 -6.16 -10.06 7.86
N ILE A 55 -6.07 -8.83 7.34
CA ILE A 55 -4.91 -8.32 6.63
C ILE A 55 -4.28 -7.17 7.42
N THR A 56 -2.99 -7.30 7.73
CA THR A 56 -2.18 -6.24 8.33
C THR A 56 -1.14 -5.76 7.33
N MET A 57 -1.04 -4.44 7.13
CA MET A 57 0.00 -3.83 6.29
C MET A 57 0.92 -2.97 7.14
N VAL A 58 2.22 -3.17 6.99
CA VAL A 58 3.25 -2.40 7.70
C VAL A 58 4.12 -1.63 6.72
N GLU A 59 4.43 -0.38 7.05
CA GLU A 59 5.28 0.50 6.26
C GLU A 59 6.37 1.09 7.18
N GLN A 60 7.59 1.21 6.65
CA GLN A 60 8.72 1.81 7.36
C GLN A 60 8.69 3.33 7.30
N MET A 61 8.33 3.88 6.14
CA MET A 61 8.27 5.31 5.88
C MET A 61 7.16 5.98 6.69
N SER A 62 7.22 7.31 6.81
CA SER A 62 6.23 8.10 7.54
C SER A 62 4.83 8.08 6.92
N SER A 63 4.73 7.71 5.64
CA SER A 63 3.49 7.63 4.88
C SER A 63 3.59 6.52 3.83
N VAL A 64 2.43 6.11 3.32
CA VAL A 64 2.32 5.12 2.24
C VAL A 64 2.83 5.69 0.93
N ALA A 65 3.31 4.81 0.05
CA ALA A 65 3.76 5.13 -1.31
C ALA A 65 4.86 6.21 -1.43
N GLU A 66 5.65 6.48 -0.39
CA GLU A 66 6.70 7.53 -0.43
C GLU A 66 7.90 7.18 -1.32
N GLU A 67 8.17 5.89 -1.56
CA GLU A 67 9.30 5.42 -2.36
C GLU A 67 8.93 5.34 -3.86
N SER A 68 9.15 4.20 -4.52
CA SER A 68 8.95 3.99 -5.97
C SER A 68 7.49 4.04 -6.41
N SER A 69 6.55 3.92 -5.47
CA SER A 69 5.12 4.02 -5.74
C SER A 69 4.62 5.47 -5.79
N ASN A 70 5.43 6.44 -5.37
CA ASN A 70 5.07 7.86 -5.44
C ASN A 70 4.99 8.26 -6.91
N GLY A 71 3.95 9.00 -7.32
CA GLY A 71 3.79 9.46 -8.70
C GLY A 71 4.96 10.30 -9.22
N TRP A 72 5.74 10.93 -8.33
CA TRP A 72 6.93 11.70 -8.70
C TRP A 72 8.23 10.88 -8.74
N ASN A 73 8.26 9.71 -8.11
CA ASN A 73 9.43 8.82 -8.04
C ASN A 73 9.29 7.60 -8.95
N ASN A 74 8.06 7.25 -9.32
CA ASN A 74 7.80 6.23 -10.31
C ASN A 74 8.17 6.78 -11.69
N ALA A 75 8.96 6.03 -12.46
CA ALA A 75 9.30 6.35 -13.85
C ALA A 75 8.10 6.34 -14.82
N GLY A 76 6.87 6.29 -14.30
CA GLY A 76 5.64 6.40 -15.05
C GLY A 76 5.19 5.11 -15.72
N THR A 77 5.77 3.94 -15.39
CA THR A 77 5.56 2.68 -16.16
C THR A 77 4.11 2.21 -16.30
N GLY A 78 3.14 2.85 -15.63
CA GLY A 78 1.70 2.73 -15.89
C GLY A 78 1.25 3.34 -17.22
N HIS A 79 2.01 3.12 -18.29
CA HIS A 79 1.58 3.43 -19.65
C HIS A 79 0.99 2.18 -20.29
N ALA A 80 0.05 2.36 -21.22
CA ALA A 80 -0.57 1.29 -22.01
C ALA A 80 0.40 0.62 -23.03
N ALA A 81 1.70 0.59 -22.75
CA ALA A 81 2.79 0.09 -23.61
C ALA A 81 2.97 0.78 -24.98
N LEU A 82 2.16 1.78 -25.32
CA LEU A 82 2.13 2.37 -26.67
C LEU A 82 3.40 3.15 -27.07
N MET A 83 4.24 3.55 -26.11
CA MET A 83 5.44 4.37 -26.36
C MET A 83 6.74 3.70 -25.90
N GLU A 84 6.71 2.39 -25.62
CA GLU A 84 7.87 1.65 -25.14
C GLU A 84 8.52 0.85 -26.27
N LEU A 85 9.63 1.37 -26.80
CA LEU A 85 10.33 0.78 -27.95
C LEU A 85 10.84 -0.64 -27.65
N ASN A 86 11.16 -0.94 -26.39
CA ASN A 86 11.57 -2.30 -25.98
C ASN A 86 10.46 -3.35 -26.10
N TYR A 87 9.21 -2.94 -26.37
CA TYR A 87 8.09 -3.85 -26.64
C TYR A 87 7.81 -4.04 -28.12
N THR A 88 8.52 -3.32 -29.00
CA THR A 88 8.36 -3.40 -30.45
C THR A 88 9.68 -3.68 -31.17
N PRO A 89 10.34 -4.82 -30.88
CA PRO A 89 11.65 -5.12 -31.45
C PRO A 89 11.57 -5.28 -32.97
N GLN A 90 12.57 -4.76 -33.67
CA GLN A 90 12.74 -5.01 -35.09
C GLN A 90 13.28 -6.43 -35.33
N THR A 91 12.59 -7.18 -36.17
CA THR A 91 12.95 -8.52 -36.61
C THR A 91 13.32 -8.52 -38.10
N ALA A 92 13.82 -9.65 -38.61
CA ALA A 92 14.07 -9.83 -40.05
C ALA A 92 12.79 -9.65 -40.91
N ASN A 93 11.61 -9.81 -40.31
CA ASN A 93 10.31 -9.74 -40.98
C ASN A 93 9.58 -8.39 -40.74
N GLY A 94 10.23 -7.42 -40.07
CA GLY A 94 9.62 -6.15 -39.67
C GLY A 94 9.48 -6.02 -38.15
N ILE A 95 8.67 -5.06 -37.70
CA ILE A 95 8.46 -4.77 -36.28
C ILE A 95 7.47 -5.78 -35.69
N ASN A 96 7.87 -6.52 -34.65
CA ASN A 96 6.95 -7.34 -33.85
C ASN A 96 6.24 -6.43 -32.83
N ILE A 97 4.91 -6.56 -32.69
CA ILE A 97 4.12 -5.74 -31.76
C ILE A 97 3.40 -6.56 -30.68
N ASP A 98 3.58 -7.88 -30.63
CA ASP A 98 2.77 -8.79 -29.82
C ASP A 98 2.85 -8.42 -28.34
N LYS A 99 4.06 -8.14 -27.84
CA LYS A 99 4.27 -7.71 -26.45
C LYS A 99 3.59 -6.38 -26.12
N ALA A 100 3.55 -5.44 -27.05
CA ALA A 100 2.87 -4.17 -26.85
C ALA A 100 1.34 -4.36 -26.78
N VAL A 101 0.79 -5.26 -27.62
CA VAL A 101 -0.63 -5.63 -27.59
C VAL A 101 -0.98 -6.30 -26.26
N ASP A 102 -0.22 -7.32 -25.84
CA ASP A 102 -0.46 -8.07 -24.60
C ASP A 102 -0.47 -7.14 -23.36
N ILE A 103 0.52 -6.24 -23.26
CA ILE A 103 0.60 -5.30 -22.13
C ILE A 103 -0.55 -4.28 -22.17
N ASN A 104 -0.94 -3.80 -23.36
CA ASN A 104 -2.06 -2.88 -23.50
C ASN A 104 -3.39 -3.54 -23.09
N GLU A 105 -3.62 -4.79 -23.47
CA GLU A 105 -4.79 -5.55 -23.05
C GLU A 105 -4.81 -5.75 -21.52
N ALA A 106 -3.69 -6.15 -20.92
CA ALA A 106 -3.55 -6.28 -19.47
C ALA A 106 -3.80 -4.95 -18.74
N PHE A 107 -3.35 -3.83 -19.31
CA PHE A 107 -3.62 -2.49 -18.79
C PHE A 107 -5.12 -2.18 -18.78
N HIS A 108 -5.83 -2.49 -19.86
CA HIS A 108 -7.28 -2.27 -19.93
C HIS A 108 -8.06 -3.16 -18.95
N ILE A 109 -7.69 -4.43 -18.81
CA ILE A 109 -8.27 -5.33 -17.80
C ILE A 109 -8.04 -4.77 -16.39
N SER A 110 -6.83 -4.29 -16.10
CA SER A 110 -6.51 -3.68 -14.81
C SER A 110 -7.39 -2.45 -14.53
N ARG A 111 -7.63 -1.61 -15.53
CA ARG A 111 -8.54 -0.45 -15.39
C ARG A 111 -9.98 -0.86 -15.09
N GLN A 112 -10.47 -1.95 -15.67
CA GLN A 112 -11.81 -2.46 -15.39
C GLN A 112 -11.93 -2.89 -13.92
N PHE A 113 -10.94 -3.60 -13.41
CA PHE A 113 -10.89 -3.96 -11.99
C PHE A 113 -10.94 -2.72 -11.09
N TRP A 114 -10.11 -1.70 -11.35
CA TRP A 114 -10.12 -0.48 -10.53
C TRP A 114 -11.42 0.32 -10.64
N ALA A 115 -12.07 0.34 -11.82
CA ALA A 115 -13.38 0.96 -11.97
C ALA A 115 -14.47 0.23 -11.14
N HIS A 116 -14.39 -1.09 -11.08
CA HIS A 116 -15.25 -1.90 -10.21
C HIS A 116 -15.01 -1.55 -8.73
N GLN A 117 -13.76 -1.45 -8.30
CA GLN A 117 -13.41 -1.10 -6.91
C GLN A 117 -13.94 0.28 -6.49
N VAL A 118 -13.89 1.29 -7.37
CA VAL A 118 -14.48 2.61 -7.10
C VAL A 118 -15.98 2.51 -6.85
N THR A 119 -16.68 1.74 -7.68
CA THR A 119 -18.14 1.55 -7.54
C THR A 119 -18.50 0.80 -6.25
N ARG A 120 -17.70 -0.20 -5.87
CA ARG A 120 -17.92 -1.01 -4.67
C ARG A 120 -17.63 -0.27 -3.36
N ALA A 121 -16.71 0.69 -3.38
CA ALA A 121 -16.34 1.50 -2.22
C ALA A 121 -17.27 2.74 -2.02
N SER A 122 -18.20 2.99 -2.95
CA SER A 122 -19.19 4.08 -2.90
C SER A 122 -20.51 3.62 -2.30
#